data_AF-A0A5Z0CA54-F1
#
_entry.id   AF-A0A5Z0CA54-F1
#
_cell.length_a   1.000
_cell.length_b   1.000
_cell.length_c   1.000
_cell.angle_alpha   90.00
_cell.angle_beta   90.00
_cell.angle_gamma   90.00
#
_symmetry.space_group_name_H-M   'P 1'
#
loop_
_entity.id
_entity.type
_entity.pdbx_description
1 polymer ?
#
loop_
_entity_poly.entity_id
_entity_poly.type
_entity_poly.pdbx_seq_one_letter_code
_entity_poly.pdbx_strand_id
1 'polypeptide(L)'
;MSETYEIYTPNGLILEVDKNTNQIILYDGGAKVGKYTQEYSKALFEAHNIKQNSPYKDYQPQYLDPEFHTGEKSTLLEFKDWQSIYLKDPIKGAIAPWTKAEKAYYKSLKTK
;
A
#
# COMPACT_ATOMS: atom_id res chain seq x y z
N MET A 1 -36.72 -18.38 8.73
CA MET A 1 -35.93 -17.16 8.50
C MET A 1 -34.47 -17.59 8.47
N SER A 2 -33.65 -17.10 7.54
CA SER A 2 -32.21 -17.29 7.68
C SER A 2 -31.75 -16.46 8.88
N GLU A 3 -30.91 -17.06 9.72
CA GLU A 3 -30.30 -16.31 10.81
C GLU A 3 -29.13 -15.50 10.26
N THR A 4 -29.02 -14.25 10.71
CA THR A 4 -27.93 -13.34 10.34
C THR A 4 -27.10 -12.94 11.56
N TYR A 5 -25.88 -12.46 11.34
CA TYR A 5 -25.03 -11.84 12.35
C TYR A 5 -24.38 -10.57 11.80
N GLU A 6 -23.98 -9.67 12.69
CA GLU A 6 -23.43 -8.37 12.34
C GLU A 6 -21.91 -8.31 12.52
N ILE A 7 -21.23 -7.70 11.56
CA ILE A 7 -19.80 -7.35 11.64
C ILE A 7 -19.66 -5.83 11.66
N TYR A 8 -18.98 -5.32 12.68
CA TYR A 8 -18.67 -3.90 12.84
C TYR A 8 -17.31 -3.59 12.23
N THR A 9 -17.28 -2.75 11.20
CA THR A 9 -16.03 -2.36 10.53
C THR A 9 -15.38 -1.14 11.19
N PRO A 10 -14.05 -0.93 11.03
CA PRO A 10 -13.35 0.22 11.64
C PRO A 10 -13.86 1.60 11.20
N ASN A 11 -14.50 1.70 10.03
CA ASN A 11 -15.13 2.93 9.54
C ASN A 11 -16.59 3.09 9.99
N GLY A 12 -17.06 2.25 10.92
CA GLY A 12 -18.40 2.34 11.51
C GLY A 12 -19.53 1.77 10.64
N LEU A 13 -19.21 1.07 9.54
CA LEU A 13 -20.23 0.34 8.78
C LEU A 13 -20.58 -0.96 9.51
N ILE A 14 -21.85 -1.32 9.48
CA ILE A 14 -22.34 -2.60 9.98
C ILE A 14 -22.65 -3.46 8.76
N LEU A 15 -22.02 -4.62 8.68
CA LEU A 15 -22.26 -5.60 7.63
C LEU A 15 -23.12 -6.72 8.19
N GLU A 16 -24.27 -6.97 7.58
CA GLU A 16 -25.11 -8.11 7.90
C GLU A 16 -24.66 -9.34 7.09
N VAL A 17 -24.53 -10.49 7.74
CA VAL A 17 -23.99 -11.71 7.14
C VAL A 17 -24.94 -12.87 7.39
N ASP A 18 -25.29 -13.60 6.34
CA ASP A 18 -26.07 -14.83 6.43
C ASP A 18 -25.25 -15.93 7.12
N LYS A 19 -25.76 -16.48 8.23
CA LYS A 19 -25.01 -17.49 9.03
C LYS A 19 -24.75 -18.80 8.28
N ASN A 20 -25.60 -19.17 7.33
CA ASN A 20 -25.51 -20.47 6.67
C ASN A 20 -24.50 -20.45 5.52
N THR A 21 -24.45 -19.34 4.80
CA THR A 21 -23.64 -19.19 3.58
C THR A 21 -22.39 -18.35 3.80
N ASN A 22 -22.32 -17.63 4.92
CA ASN A 22 -21.30 -16.64 5.22
C ASN A 22 -21.19 -15.56 4.12
N GLN A 23 -22.32 -15.22 3.50
CA GLN A 23 -22.42 -14.18 2.49
C GLN A 23 -22.87 -12.87 3.13
N ILE A 24 -22.16 -11.79 2.80
CA ILE A 24 -22.49 -10.45 3.21
C ILE A 24 -23.73 -10.02 2.44
N ILE A 25 -24.79 -9.65 3.16
CA ILE A 25 -26.01 -9.13 2.59
C ILE A 25 -25.75 -7.67 2.25
N LEU A 26 -25.68 -7.39 0.96
CA LEU A 26 -25.50 -6.04 0.46
C LEU A 26 -26.90 -5.44 0.22
N TYR A 27 -27.21 -4.36 0.93
CA TYR A 27 -28.44 -3.63 0.73
C TYR A 27 -28.25 -2.59 -0.37
N ASP A 28 -29.18 -2.64 -1.31
CA ASP A 28 -29.03 -2.01 -2.60
C ASP A 28 -29.59 -0.58 -2.60
N GLY A 29 -30.47 -0.23 -1.64
CA GLY A 29 -31.14 1.07 -1.62
C GLY A 29 -31.92 1.37 -2.91
N GLY A 30 -32.24 0.35 -3.72
CA GLY A 30 -32.76 0.43 -5.09
C GLY A 30 -31.73 0.24 -6.21
N ALA A 31 -30.44 0.11 -5.92
CA ALA A 31 -29.37 -0.08 -6.89
C ALA A 31 -28.95 -1.55 -6.99
N LYS A 32 -29.37 -2.27 -8.05
CA LYS A 32 -29.05 -3.69 -8.30
C LYS A 32 -27.66 -4.07 -7.82
N VAL A 33 -27.56 -4.67 -6.63
CA VAL A 33 -26.28 -5.22 -6.21
C VAL A 33 -25.92 -6.34 -7.18
N GLY A 34 -24.69 -6.29 -7.69
CA GLY A 34 -24.24 -7.19 -8.73
C GLY A 34 -24.33 -8.66 -8.33
N LYS A 35 -24.42 -9.53 -9.33
CA LYS A 35 -24.51 -11.01 -9.26
C LYS A 35 -23.41 -11.72 -8.43
N TYR A 36 -22.46 -10.97 -7.86
CA TYR A 36 -21.19 -11.47 -7.32
C TYR A 36 -21.06 -11.29 -5.80
N THR A 37 -22.17 -11.23 -5.07
CA THR A 37 -22.18 -11.11 -3.60
C THR A 37 -21.31 -12.17 -2.92
N GLN A 38 -21.30 -13.39 -3.46
CA GLN A 38 -20.48 -14.48 -2.96
C GLN A 38 -18.99 -14.22 -3.13
N GLU A 39 -18.56 -13.79 -4.32
CA GLU A 39 -17.16 -13.50 -4.62
C GLU A 39 -16.66 -12.29 -3.81
N TYR A 40 -17.48 -11.25 -3.67
CA TYR A 40 -17.14 -10.11 -2.82
C TYR A 40 -17.01 -10.50 -1.35
N SER A 41 -17.94 -11.31 -0.84
CA SER A 41 -17.87 -11.82 0.53
C SER A 41 -16.60 -12.63 0.74
N LYS A 42 -16.30 -13.55 -0.19
CA LYS A 42 -15.08 -14.36 -0.14
C LYS A 42 -13.83 -13.49 -0.14
N ALA A 43 -13.72 -12.53 -1.04
CA ALA A 43 -12.58 -11.63 -1.13
C ALA A 43 -12.38 -10.81 0.16
N LEU A 44 -13.47 -10.33 0.76
CA LEU A 44 -13.39 -9.56 2.00
C LEU A 44 -12.90 -10.42 3.18
N PHE A 45 -13.47 -11.61 3.35
CA PHE A 45 -13.04 -12.52 4.43
C PHE A 45 -11.62 -13.03 4.22
N GLU A 46 -11.21 -13.30 2.98
CA GLU A 46 -9.84 -13.68 2.66
C GLU A 46 -8.86 -12.54 2.97
N ALA A 47 -9.17 -11.31 2.56
CA ALA A 47 -8.35 -10.13 2.88
C ALA A 47 -8.27 -9.89 4.40
N HIS A 48 -9.38 -10.05 5.13
CA HIS A 48 -9.39 -9.96 6.58
C HIS A 48 -8.49 -11.04 7.20
N ASN A 49 -8.61 -12.28 6.76
CA ASN A 49 -7.79 -13.39 7.24
C ASN A 49 -6.30 -13.16 6.97
N ILE A 50 -5.94 -12.69 5.78
CA ILE A 50 -4.56 -12.31 5.43
C ILE A 50 -4.07 -11.20 6.36
N LYS A 51 -4.87 -10.18 6.61
CA LYS A 51 -4.49 -9.07 7.49
C LYS A 51 -4.25 -9.53 8.93
N GLN A 52 -5.12 -10.37 9.48
CA GLN A 52 -5.00 -10.89 10.85
C GLN A 52 -3.85 -11.88 11.03
N ASN A 53 -3.52 -12.63 9.98
CA ASN A 53 -2.46 -13.64 10.01
C ASN A 53 -1.16 -13.19 9.30
N SER A 54 -1.06 -11.92 8.94
CA SER A 54 0.14 -11.38 8.31
C SER A 54 1.32 -11.49 9.29
N PRO A 55 2.52 -11.89 8.83
CA PRO A 55 3.73 -11.81 9.66
C PRO A 55 4.06 -10.37 10.09
N TYR A 56 3.45 -9.38 9.43
CA TYR A 56 3.60 -7.96 9.71
C TYR A 56 2.38 -7.33 10.40
N LYS A 57 1.46 -8.13 10.97
CA LYS A 57 0.24 -7.61 11.61
C LYS A 57 0.52 -6.59 12.72
N ASP A 58 1.63 -6.78 13.44
CA ASP A 58 2.09 -5.93 14.55
C ASP A 58 3.21 -4.96 14.14
N TYR A 59 3.46 -4.82 12.83
CA TYR A 59 4.51 -3.93 12.35
C TYR A 59 4.14 -2.47 12.66
N GLN A 60 5.01 -1.82 13.44
CA GLN A 60 4.96 -0.38 13.66
C GLN A 60 5.96 0.29 12.72
N PRO A 61 5.50 1.18 11.82
CA PRO A 61 6.42 1.90 10.96
C PRO A 61 7.35 2.79 11.81
N GLN A 62 8.65 2.62 11.61
CA GLN A 62 9.63 3.56 12.14
C GLN A 62 9.65 4.79 11.24
N TYR A 63 9.21 5.93 11.78
CA TYR A 63 9.25 7.21 11.07
C TYR A 63 10.59 7.89 11.29
N LEU A 64 10.99 8.74 10.33
CA LEU A 64 12.15 9.60 10.47
C LEU A 64 11.86 10.63 11.56
N ASP A 65 12.54 10.49 12.69
CA ASP A 65 12.73 11.56 13.65
C ASP A 65 13.87 12.49 13.18
N PRO A 66 13.59 13.78 12.92
CA PRO A 66 14.60 14.74 12.49
C PRO A 66 15.45 15.29 13.64
N GLU A 67 15.14 14.97 14.90
CA GLU A 67 15.86 15.51 16.06
C GLU A 67 16.90 14.52 16.61
N PHE A 68 17.81 15.05 17.45
CA PHE A 68 18.77 14.23 18.18
C PHE A 68 18.40 14.21 19.65
N HIS A 69 18.14 13.01 20.16
CA HIS A 69 17.88 12.78 21.57
C HIS A 69 19.10 12.13 22.23
N THR A 70 19.52 12.67 23.36
CA THR A 70 20.74 12.23 24.05
C THR A 70 20.52 10.83 24.62
N GLY A 71 21.35 9.87 24.21
CA GLY A 71 21.27 8.48 24.69
C GLY A 71 20.35 7.56 23.88
N GLU A 72 19.74 8.07 22.81
CA GLU A 72 18.85 7.30 21.94
C GLU A 72 19.45 7.08 20.55
N LYS A 73 19.00 6.04 19.85
CA LYS A 73 19.37 5.82 18.44
C LYS A 73 18.64 6.85 17.58
N SER A 74 19.38 7.52 16.69
CA SER A 74 18.81 8.52 15.79
C SER A 74 18.50 7.93 14.42
N THR A 75 17.22 7.94 14.04
CA THR A 75 16.78 7.62 12.68
C THR A 75 17.34 8.59 11.64
N LEU A 76 17.67 9.83 12.04
CA LEU A 76 18.28 10.81 11.15
C LEU A 76 19.67 10.37 10.68
N LEU A 77 20.45 9.72 11.55
CA LEU A 77 21.77 9.25 11.19
C LEU A 77 21.69 8.09 10.19
N GLU A 78 20.86 7.08 10.48
CA GLU A 78 20.60 5.95 9.58
C GLU A 78 20.07 6.44 8.21
N PHE A 79 19.16 7.42 8.22
CA PHE A 79 18.65 8.03 7.00
C PHE A 79 19.74 8.77 6.21
N LYS A 80 20.61 9.55 6.86
CA LYS A 80 21.72 10.27 6.19
C LYS A 80 22.73 9.31 5.57
N ASP A 81 23.06 8.22 6.26
CA ASP A 81 23.95 7.19 5.74
C ASP A 81 23.36 6.56 4.47
N TRP A 82 22.07 6.16 4.53
CA TRP A 82 21.35 5.67 3.36
C TRP A 82 21.28 6.71 2.23
N GLN A 83 20.91 7.96 2.54
CA GLN A 83 20.85 9.07 1.60
C GLN A 83 22.19 9.29 0.90
N SER A 84 23.30 9.21 1.63
CA SER A 84 24.65 9.38 1.08
C SER A 84 25.04 8.28 0.08
N ILE A 85 24.37 7.13 0.10
CA ILE A 85 24.62 6.04 -0.85
C ILE A 85 23.71 6.21 -2.07
N TYR A 86 22.42 6.47 -1.84
CA TYR A 86 21.39 6.32 -2.87
C TYR A 86 20.90 7.63 -3.48
N LEU A 87 21.01 8.75 -2.76
CA LEU A 87 20.54 10.07 -3.19
C LEU A 87 21.70 11.03 -3.47
N LYS A 88 22.90 10.50 -3.74
CA LYS A 88 24.00 11.30 -4.30
C LYS A 88 23.54 11.87 -5.63
N ASP A 89 23.61 13.20 -5.75
CA ASP A 89 23.45 13.85 -7.05
C ASP A 89 24.38 13.17 -8.06
N PRO A 90 23.92 12.88 -9.28
CA PRO A 90 24.82 12.47 -10.35
C PRO A 90 25.89 13.57 -10.49
N ILE A 91 27.15 13.18 -10.66
CA ILE A 91 28.26 14.12 -10.85
C ILE A 91 27.82 15.17 -11.87
N LYS A 92 27.84 16.46 -11.54
CA LYS A 92 27.40 17.52 -12.47
C LYS A 92 28.14 17.37 -13.80
N GLY A 93 27.40 17.09 -14.87
CA GLY A 93 27.95 16.79 -16.21
C GLY A 93 28.01 15.30 -16.59
N ALA A 94 27.75 14.39 -15.65
CA ALA A 94 27.48 12.98 -15.93
C ALA A 94 26.10 12.87 -16.57
N ILE A 95 26.08 12.77 -17.89
CA ILE A 95 24.94 12.17 -18.60
C ILE A 95 24.74 10.82 -17.92
N ALA A 96 23.52 10.52 -17.44
CA ALA A 96 23.13 9.17 -16.99
C ALA A 96 23.69 8.14 -18.00
N PRO A 97 24.04 6.90 -17.63
CA PRO A 97 24.75 5.98 -18.50
C PRO A 97 23.91 5.59 -19.73
N TRP A 98 23.83 6.50 -20.70
CA TRP A 98 23.10 6.37 -21.93
C TRP A 98 23.93 5.47 -22.81
N THR A 99 23.27 4.48 -23.37
CA THR A 99 23.78 3.67 -24.46
C THR A 99 24.23 4.58 -25.61
N LYS A 100 25.10 4.05 -26.49
CA LYS A 100 25.57 4.78 -27.67
C LYS A 100 24.41 5.29 -28.55
N ALA A 101 23.30 4.55 -28.60
CA ALA A 101 22.10 4.89 -29.34
C ALA A 101 21.37 6.10 -28.74
N GLU A 102 21.16 6.12 -27.42
CA GLU A 102 20.48 7.22 -26.72
C GLU A 102 21.29 8.53 -26.82
N LYS A 103 22.62 8.46 -26.73
CA LYS A 103 23.51 9.62 -26.95
C LYS A 103 23.40 10.17 -28.37
N ALA A 104 23.30 9.29 -29.37
CA ALA A 104 23.16 9.70 -30.77
C ALA A 104 21.80 10.36 -31.03
N TYR A 105 20.73 9.80 -30.47
CA TYR A 105 19.38 10.35 -30.56
C TYR A 105 19.28 11.73 -29.91
N TYR A 106 19.81 11.92 -28.70
CA TYR A 106 19.80 13.24 -28.06
C TYR A 106 20.55 14.31 -28.87
N LYS A 107 21.67 13.94 -29.52
CA LYS A 107 22.43 14.86 -30.36
C LYS A 107 21.67 15.26 -31.63
N SER A 108 20.91 14.36 -32.24
CA SER A 108 20.13 14.68 -33.45
C SER A 108 19.00 15.68 -33.18
N LEU A 109 18.48 15.72 -31.95
CA LEU A 109 17.44 16.68 -31.54
C LEU A 109 17.96 18.12 -31.40
N LYS A 110 19.26 18.33 -31.14
CA LYS A 110 19.85 19.67 -30.98
C LYS A 110 20.18 20.37 -32.31
N THR A 111 20.10 19.63 -33.41
CA THR A 111 20.43 20.10 -34.77
C THR A 111 19.20 20.46 -35.61
N LYS A 112 18.02 20.56 -34.98
CA LYS A 112 16.83 21.20 -35.57
C LYS A 112 16.77 22.65 -35.14
#